data_AF-A0A371R343-F1
#
_entry.id   AF-A0A371R343-F1
#
_cell.length_a   1.000
_cell.length_b   1.000
_cell.length_c   1.000
_cell.angle_alpha   90.00
_cell.angle_beta   90.00
_cell.angle_gamma   90.00
#
_symmetry.space_group_name_H-M   'P 1'
#
loop_
_entity.id
_entity.type
_entity.pdbx_description
1 polymer ?
#
loop_
_entity_poly.entity_id
_entity_poly.type
_entity_poly.pdbx_seq_one_letter_code
_entity_poly.pdbx_strand_id
1 'polypeptide(L)' 'MKKALIVVGASYLILLAFFAIATWLLPLLRQRVLGGFTIGDVVTIIVVLLYGLFIYLAGFYLVRGSCKSGY' A
#
# COMPACT_ATOMS: atom_id res chain seq x y z
N MET A 1 9.38 -4.85 20.38
CA MET A 1 8.22 -5.42 19.64
C MET A 1 7.09 -4.43 19.35
N LYS A 2 6.77 -3.46 20.23
CA LYS A 2 5.70 -2.45 19.98
C LYS A 2 5.82 -1.71 18.63
N LYS A 3 7.03 -1.32 18.22
CA LYS A 3 7.25 -0.61 16.94
C LYS A 3 6.87 -1.45 15.71
N ALA A 4 7.17 -2.75 15.72
CA ALA A 4 6.78 -3.66 14.64
C ALA A 4 5.25 -3.83 14.58
N LEU A 5 4.60 -3.97 15.73
CA LEU A 5 3.13 -4.07 15.82
C LEU A 5 2.43 -2.81 15.29
N ILE A 6 2.99 -1.62 15.51
CA ILE A 6 2.48 -0.36 14.96
C ILE A 6 2.61 -0.34 13.44
N VAL A 7 3.74 -0.80 12.88
CA VAL A 7 3.93 -0.85 11.42
C VAL A 7 3.01 -1.86 10.76
N VAL A 8 2.80 -3.02 11.39
CA VAL A 8 1.82 -4.02 10.91
C VAL A 8 0.39 -3.46 10.99
N GLY A 9 0.02 -2.80 12.09
CA GLY A 9 -1.29 -2.16 12.21
C GLY A 9 -1.50 -1.05 11.19
N ALA A 10 -0.50 -0.19 10.96
CA ALA A 10 -0.56 0.88 9.98
C ALA A 10 -0.66 0.36 8.54
N SER A 11 0.10 -0.68 8.18
CA SER A 11 0.02 -1.30 6.85
C SER A 11 -1.34 -1.95 6.59
N TYR A 12 -1.98 -2.51 7.63
CA TYR A 12 -3.32 -3.07 7.52
C TYR A 12 -4.41 -1.98 7.38
N LEU A 13 -4.29 -0.88 8.11
CA LEU A 13 -5.19 0.27 7.98
C LEU A 13 -5.10 0.91 6.59
N ILE A 14 -3.88 1.06 6.06
CA ILE A 14 -3.66 1.57 4.70
C ILE A 14 -4.30 0.64 3.67
N LEU A 15 -4.17 -0.68 3.86
CA LEU A 15 -4.80 -1.67 2.97
C LEU A 15 -6.33 -1.58 2.99
N LEU A 16 -6.93 -1.43 4.17
CA LEU A 16 -8.37 -1.22 4.32
C LEU A 16 -8.85 0.09 3.68
N ALA A 17 -8.07 1.18 3.83
CA ALA A 17 -8.38 2.46 3.20
C ALA A 17 -8.35 2.34 1.66
N PHE A 18 -7.35 1.65 1.11
CA PHE A 18 -7.31 1.37 -0.33
C PHE A 18 -8.51 0.54 -0.78
N PHE A 19 -8.92 -0.47 -0.02
CA PHE A 19 -10.10 -1.27 -0.32
C PHE A 19 -11.38 -0.42 -0.34
N ALA A 20 -11.58 0.44 0.67
CA ALA A 20 -12.73 1.32 0.73
C ALA A 20 -12.78 2.28 -0.46
N ILE A 21 -11.66 2.92 -0.79
CA ILE A 21 -11.56 3.82 -1.95
C ILE A 21 -11.82 3.04 -3.23
N ALA A 22 -11.22 1.86 -3.41
CA ALA A 22 -11.43 1.02 -4.58
C ALA A 22 -12.91 0.63 -4.74
N THR A 23 -13.60 0.27 -3.65
CA THR A 23 -15.04 -0.07 -3.68
C THR A 23 -15.93 1.10 -4.11
N TRP A 24 -15.56 2.31 -3.71
CA TRP A 24 -16.29 3.51 -4.12
C TRP A 24 -15.98 3.92 -5.57
N LEU A 25 -14.75 3.70 -6.01
CA LEU A 25 -14.26 4.09 -7.33
C LEU A 25 -14.49 3.00 -8.41
N LEU A 26 -14.93 1.81 -8.02
CA LEU A 26 -15.27 0.68 -8.89
C LEU A 26 -16.08 1.03 -10.15
N PRO A 27 -17.14 1.88 -10.12
CA PRO A 27 -17.88 2.26 -11.33
C PRO A 27 -17.03 3.09 -12.31
N LEU A 28 -16.09 3.91 -11.81
CA LEU A 28 -15.14 4.65 -12.64
C LEU A 28 -14.03 3.75 -13.17
N LEU A 29 -13.50 2.83 -12.33
CA LEU A 29 -12.47 1.87 -12.75
C LEU A 29 -12.96 0.90 -13.83
N ARG A 30 -14.27 0.62 -13.88
CA ARG A 30 -14.89 -0.23 -14.90
C ARG A 30 -15.01 0.41 -16.28
N GLN A 31 -14.75 1.72 -16.41
CA GLN A 31 -14.71 2.35 -17.72
C GLN A 31 -13.53 1.78 -18.54
N ARG A 32 -13.88 1.15 -19.67
CA ARG A 32 -12.91 0.63 -20.63
C ARG A 32 -12.28 1.78 -21.40
N VAL A 33 -10.96 1.80 -21.48
CA VAL A 33 -10.20 2.86 -22.16
C VAL A 33 -9.99 2.50 -23.62
N LEU A 34 -9.33 1.38 -23.90
CA LEU A 34 -9.07 0.84 -25.25
C LEU A 34 -8.54 -0.61 -25.14
N GLY A 35 -8.90 -1.48 -26.09
CA GLY A 35 -8.26 -2.80 -26.24
C GLY A 35 -8.45 -3.80 -25.09
N GLY A 36 -9.51 -3.66 -24.28
CA GLY A 36 -9.74 -4.54 -23.12
C GLY A 36 -9.05 -4.10 -21.82
N PHE A 37 -8.19 -3.07 -21.88
CA PHE A 37 -7.61 -2.45 -20.69
C PHE A 37 -8.62 -1.54 -20.00
N THR A 38 -8.75 -1.71 -18.68
CA THR A 38 -9.54 -0.83 -17.83
C THR A 38 -8.65 0.21 -17.17
N ILE A 39 -9.22 1.38 -16.84
CA ILE A 39 -8.53 2.37 -15.99
C ILE A 39 -8.12 1.71 -14.67
N GLY A 40 -8.95 0.76 -14.20
CA GLY A 40 -8.69 -0.04 -13.03
C GLY A 40 -7.35 -0.77 -13.06
N ASP A 41 -7.00 -1.44 -14.16
CA ASP A 41 -5.76 -2.22 -14.24
C ASP A 41 -4.52 -1.34 -14.02
N VAL A 42 -4.48 -0.16 -14.65
CA VAL A 42 -3.38 0.79 -14.51
C VAL A 42 -3.30 1.32 -13.07
N VAL A 43 -4.45 1.68 -12.49
CA VAL A 43 -4.53 2.16 -11.11
C VAL A 43 -4.09 1.07 -10.13
N THR A 44 -4.51 -0.18 -10.34
CA THR A 44 -4.13 -1.31 -9.49
C THR A 44 -2.63 -1.55 -9.51
N ILE A 45 -1.99 -1.53 -10.68
CA ILE A 45 -0.53 -1.69 -10.80
C ILE A 45 0.21 -0.60 -10.01
N ILE A 46 -0.21 0.66 -10.16
CA ILE A 46 0.41 1.80 -9.44
C ILE A 46 0.23 1.64 -7.93
N VAL A 47 -0.97 1.31 -7.46
CA VAL A 47 -1.26 1.13 -6.02
C VAL A 47 -0.43 -0.01 -5.43
N VAL A 48 -0.27 -1.13 -6.14
CA VAL A 48 0.55 -2.25 -5.68
C VAL A 48 2.02 -1.85 -5.54
N LEU A 49 2.57 -1.11 -6.52
CA LEU A 49 3.95 -0.63 -6.46
C LEU A 49 4.16 0.34 -5.28
N LEU A 50 3.24 1.28 -5.07
CA LEU A 50 3.30 2.23 -3.95
C LEU A 50 3.20 1.50 -2.60
N TYR A 51 2.32 0.51 -2.49
CA TYR A 51 2.16 -0.27 -1.27
C TYR A 51 3.41 -1.09 -0.95
N GLY A 52 4.01 -1.75 -1.95
CA GLY A 52 5.26 -2.48 -1.80
C GLY A 52 6.42 -1.57 -1.37
N LEU A 53 6.53 -0.38 -1.98
CA LEU A 53 7.53 0.62 -1.61
C LEU A 53 7.35 1.10 -0.16
N PHE A 54 6.11 1.32 0.28
CA PHE A 54 5.80 1.71 1.65
C PHE A 54 6.25 0.64 2.65
N ILE A 55 5.95 -0.64 2.40
CA ILE A 55 6.38 -1.75 3.27
C ILE A 55 7.91 -1.82 3.32
N TYR A 56 8.59 -1.70 2.17
CA TYR A 56 10.05 -1.72 2.10
C TYR A 56 10.67 -0.59 2.93
N LEU A 57 10.21 0.65 2.76
CA LEU A 57 10.67 1.79 3.53
C LEU A 57 10.40 1.61 5.02
N ALA A 58 9.18 1.19 5.39
CA ALA A 58 8.82 0.97 6.80
C ALA A 58 9.69 -0.11 7.45
N GLY A 59 9.98 -1.20 6.74
CA GLY A 59 10.91 -2.25 7.17
C GLY A 59 12.34 -1.72 7.32
N PHE A 60 12.84 -0.97 6.35
CA PHE A 60 14.18 -0.38 6.40
C PHE A 60 14.34 0.62 7.56
N TYR A 61 13.34 1.47 7.80
CA TYR A 61 13.32 2.39 8.93
C TYR A 61 13.26 1.65 10.27
N LEU A 62 12.49 0.57 10.37
CA LEU A 62 12.44 -0.28 11.56
C LEU A 62 13.80 -0.91 11.86
N VAL A 63 14.49 -1.43 10.84
CA VAL A 63 15.81 -2.06 11.00
C VAL A 63 16.85 -1.02 11.40
N ARG A 64 16.93 0.12 10.69
CA ARG A 64 17.85 1.22 11.05
C ARG A 64 17.59 1.77 12.44
N GLY A 65 16.32 1.97 12.82
CA GLY A 65 15.93 2.46 14.14
C GLY A 65 16.23 1.46 15.26
N SER A 66 16.14 0.16 14.98
CA SER A 66 16.50 -0.90 15.94
C SER A 66 18.01 -1.04 16.09
N CYS A 67 18.78 -0.96 15.00
CA CYS A 67 20.25 -1.00 15.04
C CYS A 67 20.88 0.25 15.68
N LYS A 68 20.23 1.42 15.62
CA LYS A 68 20.73 2.66 16.24
C LYS A 68 20.45 2.75 17.75
N SER A 69 19.63 1.84 18.31
CA SER A 69 19.31 1.76 19.74
C SER A 69 20.22 0.82 20.52
N GLY A 70 21.36 0.43 19.92
CA GLY A 70 22.41 -0.38 20.54
C GLY A 70 23.72 0.38 20.60
N TYR A 71 23.75 1.50 21.32
CA TYR A 71 24.94 2.09 21.97
C TYR A 71 24.46 2.76 23.25
#